data_AF-B4E0R8-F1
#
_entry.id   AF-B4E0R8-F1
#
_cell.length_a   1.000
_cell.length_b   1.000
_cell.length_c   1.000
_cell.angle_alpha   90.00
_cell.angle_beta   90.00
_cell.angle_gamma   90.00
#
_symmetry.space_group_name_H-M   'P 1'
#
loop_
_entity.id
_entity.type
_entity.pdbx_description
1 polymer ?
#
loop_
_entity_poly.entity_id
_entity_poly.type
_entity_poly.pdbx_seq_one_letter_code
_entity_poly.pdbx_strand_id
1 'polypeptide(L)'
;MIGTIVLAFICLYLFIVIEFCVFVYVRDELDVLENNLESYITFTNHSGVLTPVILQVKELISVTKGVWVATILPAYLTCVSYLFHILVCYRKHMKRLWAGDKHFLPLKFHNPASSESMVAIARYSGWQIAYILWGYLIIHMVQSLCGMAIMYSLVLPIVQTRAWKCCKGWALGCKCWAGILSLTCSESWGPPNCYVDPWSWP
;
A
#
# COMPACT_ATOMS: atom_id res chain seq x y z
N MET A 1 10.65 14.32 -20.15
CA MET A 1 10.00 13.90 -18.88
C MET A 1 8.56 14.37 -18.70
N ILE A 2 8.16 15.57 -19.15
CA ILE A 2 6.74 15.97 -19.04
C ILE A 2 5.84 15.00 -19.81
N GLY A 3 6.18 14.68 -21.07
CA GLY A 3 5.43 13.71 -21.88
C GLY A 3 5.37 12.30 -21.26
N THR A 4 6.44 11.84 -20.60
CA THR A 4 6.46 10.52 -19.95
C THR A 4 5.56 10.49 -18.72
N ILE A 5 5.45 11.61 -17.99
CA ILE A 5 4.55 11.73 -16.84
C ILE A 5 3.10 11.81 -17.30
N VAL A 6 2.79 12.60 -18.33
CA VAL A 6 1.43 12.66 -18.90
C VAL A 6 0.99 11.28 -19.40
N LEU A 7 1.87 10.57 -20.11
CA LEU A 7 1.60 9.21 -20.56
C LEU A 7 1.41 8.26 -19.36
N ALA A 8 2.23 8.37 -18.31
CA ALA A 8 2.07 7.58 -17.09
C ALA A 8 0.71 7.82 -16.41
N PHE A 9 0.21 9.06 -16.35
CA PHE A 9 -1.13 9.35 -15.84
C PHE A 9 -2.23 8.71 -16.67
N ILE A 10 -2.13 8.78 -18.01
CA ILE A 10 -3.10 8.14 -18.92
C ILE A 10 -3.07 6.62 -18.73
N CYS A 11 -1.88 6.01 -18.70
CA CYS A 11 -1.74 4.57 -18.49
C CYS A 11 -2.28 4.12 -17.13
N LEU A 12 -1.98 4.86 -16.06
CA LEU A 12 -2.48 4.60 -14.72
C LEU A 12 -4.03 4.68 -14.67
N TYR A 13 -4.60 5.71 -15.30
CA TYR A 13 -6.06 5.86 -15.42
C TYR A 13 -6.68 4.68 -16.17
N LEU A 14 -6.15 4.33 -17.34
CA LEU A 14 -6.65 3.19 -18.12
C LEU A 14 -6.55 1.88 -17.32
N PHE A 15 -5.46 1.69 -16.57
CA PHE A 15 -5.27 0.50 -15.74
C PHE A 15 -6.33 0.40 -14.63
N ILE A 16 -6.64 1.52 -13.97
CA ILE A 16 -7.69 1.57 -12.93
C ILE A 16 -9.07 1.32 -13.53
N VAL A 17 -9.36 1.85 -14.71
CA VAL A 17 -10.63 1.57 -15.41
C VAL A 17 -10.73 0.08 -15.74
N ILE A 18 -9.67 -0.53 -16.28
CA ILE A 18 -9.62 -1.96 -16.58
C ILE A 18 -9.83 -2.77 -15.30
N GLU A 19 -9.12 -2.43 -14.23
CA GLU A 19 -9.29 -3.08 -12.94
C GLU A 19 -10.73 -2.97 -12.43
N PHE A 20 -11.34 -1.78 -12.51
CA PHE A 20 -12.73 -1.59 -12.10
C PHE A 20 -13.69 -2.43 -12.94
N CYS A 21 -13.50 -2.50 -14.25
CA CYS A 21 -14.29 -3.36 -15.13
C CYS A 21 -14.14 -4.85 -14.77
N VAL A 22 -12.91 -5.32 -14.54
CA VAL A 22 -12.64 -6.69 -14.10
C VAL A 22 -13.28 -6.93 -12.73
N PHE A 23 -13.20 -5.97 -11.81
CA PHE A 23 -13.81 -6.07 -10.49
C PHE A 23 -15.33 -6.19 -10.57
N VAL A 24 -16.01 -5.39 -11.40
CA VAL A 24 -17.46 -5.53 -11.60
C VAL A 24 -17.80 -6.91 -12.16
N TYR A 25 -17.07 -7.37 -13.17
CA TYR A 25 -17.27 -8.70 -13.73
C TYR A 25 -17.10 -9.82 -12.69
N VAL A 26 -16.00 -9.78 -11.92
CA VAL A 26 -15.72 -10.74 -10.85
C VAL A 26 -16.77 -10.65 -9.74
N ARG A 27 -17.24 -9.45 -9.40
CA ARG A 27 -18.29 -9.26 -8.40
C ARG A 27 -19.59 -9.93 -8.83
N ASP A 28 -19.99 -9.74 -10.08
CA ASP A 28 -21.23 -10.32 -10.61
C ASP A 28 -21.14 -11.86 -10.62
N GLU A 29 -20.01 -12.44 -11.01
CA GLU A 29 -19.76 -13.90 -10.89
C GLU A 29 -19.77 -14.37 -9.42
N LEU A 30 -19.21 -13.59 -8.50
CA LEU A 30 -19.25 -13.88 -7.07
C LEU A 30 -20.68 -13.81 -6.52
N ASP A 31 -21.54 -12.92 -7.02
CA ASP A 31 -22.95 -12.83 -6.63
C ASP A 31 -23.72 -14.08 -7.12
N VAL A 32 -23.43 -14.58 -8.34
CA VAL A 32 -23.99 -15.86 -8.82
C VAL A 32 -23.53 -17.02 -7.95
N LEU A 33 -22.25 -17.07 -7.58
CA LEU A 33 -21.70 -18.08 -6.68
C LEU A 33 -22.39 -18.04 -5.31
N GLU A 34 -22.62 -16.85 -4.76
CA GLU A 34 -23.30 -16.62 -3.48
C GLU A 34 -24.73 -17.15 -3.50
N ASN A 35 -25.49 -16.83 -4.56
CA ASN A 35 -26.86 -17.34 -4.76
C ASN A 35 -26.90 -18.87 -4.88
N ASN A 36 -25.95 -19.46 -5.61
CA ASN A 36 -25.83 -20.91 -5.71
C ASN A 36 -25.55 -21.53 -4.33
N LEU A 37 -24.65 -20.93 -3.56
CA LEU A 37 -24.34 -21.35 -2.20
C LEU A 37 -25.59 -21.34 -1.30
N GLU A 38 -26.40 -20.28 -1.36
CA GLU A 38 -27.67 -20.20 -0.62
C GLU A 38 -28.65 -21.29 -1.02
N SER A 39 -28.77 -21.59 -2.31
CA SER A 39 -29.60 -22.69 -2.80
C SER A 39 -29.11 -24.06 -2.29
N TYR A 40 -27.80 -24.27 -2.22
CA TYR A 40 -27.23 -25.47 -1.62
C TYR A 40 -27.53 -25.54 -0.12
N ILE A 41 -27.41 -24.45 0.65
CA ILE A 41 -27.75 -24.45 2.09
C ILE A 41 -29.20 -24.89 2.31
N THR A 42 -30.14 -24.33 1.54
CA THR A 42 -31.57 -24.64 1.69
C THR A 42 -31.87 -26.12 1.39
N PHE A 43 -31.21 -26.71 0.39
CA PHE A 43 -31.29 -28.14 0.08
C PHE A 43 -30.60 -29.02 1.14
N THR A 44 -29.45 -28.59 1.65
CA THR A 44 -28.58 -29.39 2.54
C THR A 44 -28.84 -29.17 4.02
N ASN A 45 -29.96 -28.53 4.40
CA ASN A 45 -30.41 -28.33 5.80
C ASN A 45 -30.47 -29.64 6.65
N HIS A 46 -30.17 -30.79 6.06
CA HIS A 46 -29.98 -32.07 6.75
C HIS A 46 -28.55 -32.32 7.28
N SER A 47 -27.51 -31.59 6.83
CA SER A 47 -26.11 -31.76 7.24
C SER A 47 -25.60 -30.51 7.96
N GLY A 48 -25.77 -30.46 9.28
CA GLY A 48 -25.39 -29.32 10.13
C GLY A 48 -23.88 -28.99 10.21
N VAL A 49 -23.02 -29.71 9.48
CA VAL A 49 -21.56 -29.55 9.53
C VAL A 49 -21.06 -28.48 8.53
N LEU A 50 -21.73 -28.28 7.40
CA LEU A 50 -21.24 -27.40 6.32
C LEU A 50 -21.71 -25.94 6.43
N THR A 51 -22.82 -25.70 7.14
CA THR A 51 -23.41 -24.39 7.35
C THR A 51 -22.45 -23.32 7.91
N PRO A 52 -21.62 -23.59 8.95
CA PRO A 52 -20.72 -22.55 9.49
C PRO A 52 -19.60 -22.17 8.52
N VAL A 53 -19.09 -23.12 7.74
CA VAL A 53 -18.02 -22.86 6.75
C VAL A 53 -18.54 -21.97 5.63
N ILE A 54 -19.74 -22.26 5.15
CA ILE A 54 -20.38 -21.48 4.08
C ILE A 54 -20.65 -20.03 4.53
N LEU A 55 -21.13 -19.84 5.77
CA LEU A 55 -21.32 -18.49 6.33
C LEU A 55 -20.01 -17.69 6.40
N GLN A 56 -18.92 -18.33 6.83
CA GLN A 56 -17.60 -17.69 6.87
C GLN A 56 -17.12 -17.27 5.47
N VAL A 57 -17.35 -18.11 4.45
CA VAL A 57 -17.00 -17.79 3.07
C VAL A 57 -17.81 -16.62 2.54
N LYS A 58 -19.12 -16.57 2.82
CA LYS A 58 -20.00 -15.46 2.42
C LYS A 58 -19.54 -14.13 3.03
N GLU A 59 -19.23 -14.15 4.32
CA GLU A 59 -18.71 -12.99 5.04
C GLU A 59 -17.37 -12.52 4.46
N LEU A 60 -16.44 -13.45 4.20
CA LEU A 60 -15.14 -13.14 3.58
C LEU A 60 -15.31 -12.51 2.20
N ILE A 61 -16.20 -13.04 1.36
CA ILE A 61 -16.48 -12.49 0.03
C ILE A 61 -17.03 -11.06 0.15
N SER A 62 -18.01 -10.83 1.03
CA SER A 62 -18.63 -9.52 1.23
C SER A 62 -17.61 -8.47 1.73
N VAL A 63 -16.81 -8.82 2.74
CA VAL A 63 -15.77 -7.94 3.30
C VAL A 63 -14.70 -7.65 2.25
N THR A 64 -14.27 -8.68 1.50
CA THR A 64 -13.26 -8.52 0.43
C THR A 64 -13.74 -7.58 -0.67
N LYS A 65 -14.99 -7.72 -1.13
CA LYS A 65 -15.60 -6.81 -2.13
C LYS A 65 -15.53 -5.35 -1.65
N GLY A 66 -15.93 -5.10 -0.41
CA GLY A 66 -15.93 -3.75 0.18
C GLY A 66 -14.52 -3.17 0.32
N VAL A 67 -13.58 -3.95 0.88
CA VAL A 67 -12.19 -3.51 1.09
C VAL A 67 -11.48 -3.27 -0.24
N TRP A 68 -11.71 -4.13 -1.24
CA TRP A 68 -11.09 -3.98 -2.55
C TRP A 68 -11.42 -2.62 -3.17
N VAL A 69 -12.70 -2.25 -3.20
CA VAL A 69 -13.15 -0.96 -3.74
C VAL A 69 -12.65 0.21 -2.90
N ALA A 70 -12.71 0.10 -1.57
CA ALA A 70 -12.26 1.16 -0.66
C ALA A 70 -10.75 1.46 -0.79
N THR A 71 -9.96 0.50 -1.27
CA THR A 71 -8.49 0.63 -1.39
C THR A 71 -8.01 1.12 -2.76
N ILE A 72 -8.87 1.16 -3.79
CA ILE A 72 -8.52 1.70 -5.12
C ILE A 72 -8.11 3.16 -5.05
N LEU A 73 -8.96 4.01 -4.44
CA LEU A 73 -8.71 5.45 -4.35
C LEU A 73 -7.39 5.80 -3.64
N PRO A 74 -7.09 5.27 -2.44
CA PRO A 74 -5.82 5.54 -1.78
C PRO A 74 -4.60 4.92 -2.50
N ALA A 75 -4.72 3.76 -3.14
CA ALA A 75 -3.65 3.20 -3.97
C ALA A 75 -3.35 4.10 -5.19
N TYR A 76 -4.40 4.65 -5.81
CA TYR A 76 -4.25 5.65 -6.87
C TYR A 76 -3.57 6.93 -6.36
N LEU A 77 -4.06 7.49 -5.24
CA LEU A 77 -3.51 8.71 -4.68
C LEU A 77 -2.03 8.57 -4.33
N THR A 78 -1.62 7.45 -3.73
CA THR A 78 -0.20 7.19 -3.42
C THR A 78 0.66 7.13 -4.68
N CYS A 79 0.18 6.49 -5.75
CA CYS A 79 0.87 6.47 -7.04
C CYS A 79 0.98 7.86 -7.67
N VAL A 80 -0.08 8.66 -7.61
CA VAL A 80 -0.10 10.04 -8.09
C VAL A 80 0.86 10.92 -7.29
N SER A 81 0.85 10.83 -5.96
CA SER A 81 1.80 11.54 -5.10
C SER A 81 3.25 11.16 -5.42
N TYR A 82 3.51 9.89 -5.67
CA TYR A 82 4.83 9.41 -6.08
C TYR A 82 5.28 9.99 -7.44
N LEU A 83 4.37 10.07 -8.42
CA LEU A 83 4.61 10.74 -9.70
C LEU A 83 4.98 12.22 -9.53
N PHE A 84 4.26 12.95 -8.67
CA PHE A 84 4.59 14.34 -8.35
C PHE A 84 5.94 14.47 -7.66
N HIS A 85 6.28 13.56 -6.74
CA HIS A 85 7.57 13.54 -6.08
C HIS A 85 8.72 13.37 -7.10
N ILE A 86 8.60 12.41 -8.02
CA ILE A 86 9.57 12.21 -9.11
C ILE A 86 9.72 13.48 -9.96
N LEU A 87 8.62 14.16 -10.28
CA LEU A 87 8.65 15.41 -11.07
C LEU A 87 9.42 16.52 -10.32
N VAL A 88 9.17 16.69 -9.02
CA VAL A 88 9.87 17.69 -8.19
C VAL A 88 11.36 17.38 -8.11
N CYS A 89 11.71 16.12 -7.83
CA CYS A 89 13.10 15.66 -7.84
C CYS A 89 13.77 15.94 -9.18
N TYR A 90 13.12 15.58 -10.29
CA TYR A 90 13.63 15.83 -11.63
C TYR A 90 13.90 17.32 -11.90
N ARG A 91 12.96 18.21 -11.55
CA ARG A 91 13.17 19.66 -11.72
C ARG A 91 14.39 20.15 -10.93
N LYS A 92 14.61 19.62 -9.72
CA LYS A 92 15.79 19.94 -8.90
C LYS A 92 17.09 19.49 -9.58
N HIS A 93 17.13 18.27 -10.11
CA HIS A 93 18.29 17.75 -10.83
C HIS A 93 18.58 18.51 -12.13
N MET A 94 17.55 18.86 -12.91
CA MET A 94 17.72 19.64 -14.13
C MET A 94 18.26 21.04 -13.88
N LYS A 95 17.82 21.72 -12.82
CA LYS A 95 18.35 23.04 -12.44
C LYS A 95 19.85 22.98 -12.08
N ARG A 96 20.27 21.93 -11.36
CA ARG A 96 21.70 21.71 -11.04
C ARG A 96 22.52 21.42 -12.29
N LEU A 97 21.98 20.63 -13.22
CA LEU A 97 22.63 20.35 -14.49
C LEU A 97 22.83 21.61 -15.34
N TRP A 98 21.83 22.49 -15.34
CA TRP A 98 21.91 23.80 -16.01
C TRP A 98 22.97 24.72 -15.40
N ALA A 99 23.22 24.61 -14.08
CA ALA A 99 24.29 25.35 -13.41
C ALA A 99 25.70 24.79 -13.70
N GLY A 100 25.83 23.73 -14.50
CA GLY A 100 27.12 23.13 -14.86
C GLY A 100 27.70 22.18 -13.82
N ASP A 101 26.99 21.93 -12.71
CA ASP A 101 27.38 20.93 -11.71
C ASP A 101 27.12 19.53 -12.27
N LYS A 102 28.15 18.87 -12.81
CA LYS A 102 28.05 17.52 -13.38
C LYS A 102 28.63 16.43 -12.48
N HIS A 103 29.02 16.76 -11.24
CA HIS A 103 29.63 15.80 -10.30
C HIS A 103 28.68 14.63 -9.94
N PHE A 104 27.37 14.80 -10.14
CA PHE A 104 26.37 13.76 -9.90
C PHE A 104 26.20 12.75 -11.05
N LEU A 105 26.78 13.02 -12.23
CA LEU A 105 26.66 12.18 -13.42
C LEU A 105 27.88 11.25 -13.55
N PRO A 106 27.66 9.96 -13.86
CA PRO A 106 28.76 9.08 -14.25
C PRO A 106 29.49 9.63 -15.48
N LEU A 107 30.82 9.56 -15.49
CA LEU A 107 31.70 10.07 -16.56
C LEU A 107 31.28 9.63 -17.97
N LYS A 108 30.66 8.44 -18.10
CA LYS A 108 30.15 7.87 -19.35
C LYS A 108 29.06 8.73 -20.03
N PHE A 109 28.34 9.57 -19.28
CA PHE A 109 27.22 10.35 -19.78
C PHE A 109 27.54 11.84 -20.01
N HIS A 110 28.82 12.23 -19.96
CA HIS A 110 29.21 13.62 -20.18
C HIS A 110 29.09 14.08 -21.63
N ASN A 111 29.33 13.20 -22.60
CA ASN A 111 29.26 13.50 -24.04
C ASN A 111 28.57 12.37 -24.82
N PRO A 112 27.25 12.17 -24.65
CA PRO A 112 26.52 11.14 -25.38
C PRO A 112 26.27 11.55 -26.84
N ALA A 113 26.25 10.57 -27.74
CA ALA A 113 25.75 10.78 -29.09
C ALA A 113 24.24 11.07 -29.07
N SER A 114 23.76 11.92 -29.97
CA SER A 114 22.35 12.35 -30.03
C SER A 114 21.39 11.17 -30.23
N SER A 115 21.74 10.22 -31.10
CA SER A 115 20.97 9.00 -31.36
C SER A 115 20.86 8.09 -30.13
N GLU A 116 21.96 7.89 -29.42
CA GLU A 116 21.99 7.08 -28.19
C GLU A 116 21.15 7.70 -27.08
N SER A 117 21.19 9.02 -26.94
CA SER A 117 20.36 9.75 -25.97
C SER A 117 18.87 9.57 -26.24
N MET A 118 18.44 9.67 -27.51
CA MET A 118 17.03 9.47 -27.87
C MET A 118 16.55 8.05 -27.57
N VAL A 119 17.36 7.03 -27.90
CA VAL A 119 17.03 5.62 -27.60
C VAL A 119 16.96 5.40 -26.09
N ALA A 120 17.87 5.98 -25.31
CA ALA A 120 17.85 5.89 -23.86
C ALA A 120 16.60 6.52 -23.24
N ILE A 121 16.15 7.67 -23.75
CA ILE A 121 14.92 8.35 -23.29
C ILE A 121 13.68 7.50 -23.57
N ALA A 122 13.59 6.88 -24.75
CA ALA A 122 12.47 6.01 -25.12
C ALA A 122 12.41 4.73 -24.27
N ARG A 123 13.57 4.11 -23.98
CA ARG A 123 13.64 2.95 -23.08
C ARG A 123 13.29 3.33 -21.65
N TYR A 124 13.81 4.45 -21.16
CA TYR A 124 13.51 4.98 -19.84
C TYR A 124 12.00 5.22 -19.68
N SER A 125 11.34 5.83 -20.68
CA SER A 125 9.90 6.07 -20.58
C SER A 125 9.08 4.79 -20.48
N GLY A 126 9.42 3.78 -21.27
CA GLY A 126 8.74 2.48 -21.21
C GLY A 126 8.93 1.78 -19.86
N TRP A 127 10.17 1.72 -19.37
CA TRP A 127 10.48 1.12 -18.07
C TRP A 127 9.80 1.87 -16.92
N GLN A 128 9.83 3.21 -16.95
CA GLN A 128 9.22 4.04 -15.92
C GLN A 128 7.70 3.78 -15.81
N ILE A 129 7.01 3.69 -16.95
CA ILE A 129 5.57 3.41 -16.96
C ILE A 129 5.29 2.01 -16.41
N ALA A 130 6.05 1.00 -16.84
CA ALA A 130 5.90 -0.36 -16.35
C ALA A 130 6.08 -0.44 -14.82
N TYR A 131 7.11 0.21 -14.27
CA TYR A 131 7.33 0.22 -12.81
C TYR A 131 6.21 0.90 -12.05
N ILE A 132 5.59 1.94 -12.60
CA ILE A 132 4.46 2.61 -11.94
C ILE A 132 3.22 1.72 -11.94
N LEU A 133 2.93 1.02 -13.04
CA LEU A 133 1.80 0.09 -13.10
C LEU A 133 1.99 -1.09 -12.15
N TRP A 134 3.18 -1.70 -12.13
CA TRP A 134 3.49 -2.77 -11.17
C TRP A 134 3.49 -2.27 -9.72
N GLY A 135 4.00 -1.05 -9.49
CA GLY A 135 3.98 -0.41 -8.18
C GLY A 135 2.56 -0.20 -7.68
N TYR A 136 1.66 0.28 -8.53
CA TYR A 136 0.23 0.42 -8.21
C TYR A 136 -0.37 -0.93 -7.79
N LEU A 137 -0.14 -1.99 -8.59
CA LEU A 137 -0.66 -3.32 -8.29
C LEU A 137 -0.17 -3.83 -6.93
N ILE A 138 1.12 -3.70 -6.62
CA ILE A 138 1.67 -4.14 -5.33
C ILE A 138 1.07 -3.33 -4.17
N ILE A 139 1.01 -2.00 -4.31
CA ILE A 139 0.47 -1.12 -3.26
C ILE A 139 -0.99 -1.46 -3.00
N HIS A 140 -1.80 -1.65 -4.04
CA HIS A 140 -3.21 -1.97 -3.90
C HIS A 140 -3.43 -3.33 -3.23
N MET A 141 -2.64 -4.35 -3.60
CA MET A 141 -2.68 -5.67 -2.95
C MET A 141 -2.32 -5.59 -1.47
N VAL A 142 -1.23 -4.88 -1.13
CA VAL A 142 -0.81 -4.70 0.28
C VAL A 142 -1.86 -3.91 1.05
N GLN A 143 -2.44 -2.89 0.43
CA GLN A 143 -3.46 -2.07 1.08
C GLN A 143 -4.76 -2.84 1.28
N SER A 144 -5.16 -3.70 0.34
CA SER A 144 -6.35 -4.54 0.49
C SER A 144 -6.14 -5.58 1.60
N LEU A 145 -4.96 -6.22 1.67
CA LEU A 145 -4.62 -7.13 2.77
C LEU A 145 -4.64 -6.43 4.14
N CYS A 146 -4.10 -5.22 4.21
CA CYS A 146 -4.15 -4.40 5.42
C CYS A 146 -5.59 -4.02 5.79
N GLY A 147 -6.40 -3.61 4.80
CA GLY A 147 -7.82 -3.30 4.98
C GLY A 147 -8.62 -4.50 5.48
N MET A 148 -8.34 -5.70 4.96
CA MET A 148 -8.94 -6.95 5.42
C MET A 148 -8.56 -7.24 6.87
N ALA A 149 -7.28 -7.11 7.23
CA ALA A 149 -6.82 -7.28 8.60
C ALA A 149 -7.52 -6.30 9.56
N ILE A 150 -7.73 -5.05 9.15
CA ILE A 150 -8.47 -4.04 9.91
C ILE A 150 -9.95 -4.42 10.07
N MET A 151 -10.62 -4.85 9.00
CA MET A 151 -12.03 -5.25 9.04
C MET A 151 -12.25 -6.42 10.01
N TYR A 152 -11.40 -7.46 9.94
CA TYR A 152 -11.49 -8.61 10.84
C TYR A 152 -11.09 -8.30 12.28
N SER A 153 -10.08 -7.45 12.48
CA SER A 153 -9.57 -7.14 13.83
C SER A 153 -10.42 -6.12 14.59
N LEU A 154 -11.05 -5.18 13.88
CA LEU A 154 -11.77 -4.06 14.48
C LEU A 154 -13.27 -4.08 14.16
N VAL A 155 -13.66 -4.15 12.89
CA VAL A 155 -15.05 -3.91 12.48
C VAL A 155 -15.97 -5.05 12.90
N LEU A 156 -15.61 -6.28 12.60
CA LEU A 156 -16.36 -7.48 13.01
C LEU A 156 -16.60 -7.58 14.52
N PRO A 157 -15.58 -7.43 15.39
CA PRO A 157 -15.80 -7.47 16.83
C PRO A 157 -16.65 -6.30 17.35
N ILE A 158 -16.64 -5.15 16.68
CA ILE A 158 -17.49 -4.00 17.04
C ILE A 158 -18.96 -4.26 16.69
N VAL A 159 -19.24 -4.75 15.48
CA VAL A 159 -20.61 -5.03 15.02
C VAL A 159 -21.25 -6.17 15.82
N GLN A 160 -20.47 -7.20 16.15
CA GLN A 160 -20.97 -8.42 16.78
C GLN A 160 -20.93 -8.35 18.31
N THR A 161 -21.29 -7.20 18.92
CA THR A 161 -21.43 -6.99 20.39
C THR A 161 -20.35 -7.62 21.30
N ARG A 162 -19.16 -7.91 20.75
CA ARG A 162 -17.97 -8.45 21.43
C ARG A 162 -16.85 -7.42 21.49
N ALA A 163 -17.18 -6.17 21.21
CA ALA A 163 -16.30 -5.01 21.17
C ALA A 163 -15.45 -4.89 22.44
N TRP A 164 -15.99 -5.27 23.60
CA TRP A 164 -15.32 -5.18 24.90
C TRP A 164 -14.00 -5.98 24.99
N LYS A 165 -13.88 -7.11 24.27
CA LYS A 165 -12.64 -7.93 24.28
C LYS A 165 -11.54 -7.30 23.42
N CYS A 166 -11.88 -6.80 22.23
CA CYS A 166 -10.94 -6.08 21.38
C CYS A 166 -10.52 -4.73 21.99
N CYS A 167 -11.46 -4.01 22.60
CA CYS A 167 -11.18 -2.76 23.30
C CYS A 167 -10.21 -2.99 24.49
N LYS A 168 -10.33 -4.12 25.22
CA LYS A 168 -9.35 -4.50 26.25
C LYS A 168 -7.96 -4.79 25.68
N GLY A 169 -7.87 -5.52 24.56
CA GLY A 169 -6.59 -5.84 23.92
C GLY A 169 -5.88 -4.59 23.38
N TRP A 170 -6.62 -3.70 22.72
CA TRP A 170 -6.10 -2.41 22.23
C TRP A 170 -5.75 -1.45 23.37
N ALA A 171 -6.56 -1.38 24.43
CA ALA A 171 -6.23 -0.58 25.61
C ALA A 171 -4.99 -1.10 26.34
N LEU A 172 -4.75 -2.41 26.40
CA LEU A 172 -3.49 -2.97 26.89
C LEU A 172 -2.33 -2.62 25.95
N GLY A 173 -2.50 -2.74 24.64
CA GLY A 173 -1.49 -2.39 23.64
C GLY A 173 -1.07 -0.92 23.72
N CYS A 174 -2.02 0.01 23.80
CA CYS A 174 -1.74 1.43 23.98
C CYS A 174 -1.06 1.73 25.33
N LYS A 175 -1.42 1.03 26.41
CA LYS A 175 -0.75 1.17 27.71
C LYS A 175 0.69 0.64 27.68
N CYS A 176 0.94 -0.47 27.00
CA CYS A 176 2.30 -1.00 26.82
C CYS A 176 3.15 -0.06 25.96
N TRP A 177 2.62 0.45 24.85
CA TRP A 177 3.32 1.43 24.02
C TRP A 177 3.61 2.74 24.77
N ALA A 178 2.64 3.27 25.52
CA ALA A 178 2.84 4.44 26.36
C ALA A 178 3.89 4.19 27.46
N GLY A 179 3.91 3.00 28.05
CA GLY A 179 4.93 2.58 29.03
C GLY A 179 6.33 2.51 28.43
N ILE A 180 6.47 1.89 27.24
CA ILE A 180 7.74 1.81 26.52
C ILE A 180 8.22 3.22 26.12
N LEU A 181 7.33 4.09 25.62
CA LEU A 181 7.67 5.47 25.30
C LEU A 181 8.09 6.28 26.53
N SER A 182 7.43 6.06 27.67
CA SER A 182 7.76 6.74 28.93
C SER A 182 9.12 6.28 29.48
N LEU A 183 9.45 4.99 29.34
CA LEU A 183 10.75 4.43 29.73
C LEU A 183 11.88 4.96 28.84
N THR A 184 11.69 4.99 27.52
CA THR A 184 12.71 5.54 26.59
C THR A 184 12.89 7.04 26.73
N CYS A 185 11.83 7.80 27.03
CA CYS A 185 11.95 9.22 27.39
C CYS A 185 12.64 9.44 28.73
N SER A 186 12.42 8.56 29.73
CA SER A 186 13.07 8.66 31.04
C SER A 186 14.56 8.32 30.97
N GLU A 187 14.98 7.37 30.14
CA GLU A 187 16.40 7.09 29.88
C GLU A 187 17.09 8.24 29.12
N SER A 188 16.35 8.91 28.21
CA SER A 188 16.85 10.08 27.47
C SER A 188 16.94 11.37 28.30
N TRP A 189 16.20 11.50 29.40
CA TRP A 189 16.18 12.69 30.27
C TRP A 189 16.99 12.51 31.56
N GLY A 190 17.57 11.33 31.78
CA GLY A 190 18.58 11.13 32.82
C GLY A 190 19.78 12.05 32.55
N PRO A 191 20.28 12.79 33.56
CA PRO A 191 21.41 13.70 33.36
C PRO A 191 22.60 12.92 32.78
N PRO A 192 23.33 13.43 31.78
CA PRO A 192 24.45 12.75 31.13
C PRO A 192 25.69 12.54 32.05
N ASN A 193 25.54 12.68 33.37
CA ASN A 193 26.64 12.80 34.32
C ASN A 193 26.85 11.60 35.26
N CYS A 194 26.17 10.47 35.09
CA CYS A 194 26.28 9.36 36.06
C CYS A 194 26.89 8.05 35.54
N TYR A 195 27.36 7.93 34.29
CA TYR A 195 27.90 6.67 33.77
C TYR A 195 29.14 6.76 32.88
N VAL A 196 29.83 7.91 32.82
CA VAL A 196 31.12 8.00 32.12
C VAL A 196 32.14 8.66 33.04
N ASP A 197 32.79 7.83 33.88
CA ASP A 197 34.05 8.20 34.52
C ASP A 197 35.14 8.36 33.44
N PRO A 198 35.78 9.52 33.26
CA PRO A 198 36.77 9.70 32.20
C PRO A 198 38.18 9.21 32.54
N TRP A 199 38.42 8.55 33.69
CA TRP A 199 39.79 8.27 34.15
C TRP A 199 39.92 6.97 34.95
N SER A 200 40.27 5.87 34.26
CA SER A 200 41.05 4.74 34.76
C SER A 200 41.42 3.88 33.54
N TRP A 201 42.69 3.68 33.20
CA TRP A 201 43.66 2.73 33.78
C TRP A 201 45.08 3.05 33.21
N PRO A 202 46.16 2.43 33.75
CA PRO A 202 47.48 3.03 33.99
C PRO A 202 48.37 3.21 32.75
#